data_AF-K1U0A1-F1
#
_entry.id   AF-K1U0A1-F1
#
_cell.length_a   1.000
_cell.length_b   1.000
_cell.length_c   1.000
_cell.angle_alpha   90.00
_cell.angle_beta   90.00
_cell.angle_gamma   90.00
#
_symmetry.space_group_name_H-M   'P 1'
#
loop_
_entity.id
_entity.type
_entity.pdbx_description
1 polymer ?
#
loop_
_entity_poly.entity_id
_entity_poly.type
_entity_poly.pdbx_seq_one_letter_code
_entity_poly.pdbx_strand_id
1 'polypeptide(L)'
;MSKRAYNQLELFVNSFPGNCYGMNEDYDRFLTLGDAAMCLMYKEHIQHSEETPLKIYYTDRQGVPVAIDITGKEGKNKLTDNSNFFCLGPSGSGKSFHMNSVVRQLYEQGTDVVMVDTGNSYEGLCEYLGGKYISYTEERPITMNPFRINRAEMNVEKTGFLKNLVLLIWKGSQGTVTKTEDRLIEQVITEYYDTYFNGFDGFTPLQREDLRKGLLIDDRNHAEKQDEDEGERTGRIERMIDEMERRRKELKVEELSFNSFYEFSVQRIPDICAENHISGIDISTYRYMMKDFYRGGNHEKTLNENMDSSLFDETFIVFEIDSIKDDPLLFPLVTLIIMDVFLQKMRIKKNRKVLVIEEAWKAIASPLMA
;
A
#
# COMPACT_ATOMS: atom_id res chain seq x y z
N MET A 1 27.05 27.36 -52.01
CA MET A 1 25.66 26.91 -51.80
C MET A 1 25.24 26.07 -53.00
N SER A 2 24.66 24.90 -52.77
CA SER A 2 24.24 23.98 -53.84
C SER A 2 23.28 24.67 -54.79
N LYS A 3 23.54 24.62 -56.11
CA LYS A 3 22.60 25.10 -57.16
C LYS A 3 21.25 24.33 -57.19
N ARG A 4 21.08 23.34 -56.31
CA ARG A 4 19.87 22.52 -56.15
C ARG A 4 19.21 22.64 -54.77
N ALA A 5 19.69 23.54 -53.91
CA ALA A 5 19.04 23.79 -52.63
C ALA A 5 17.90 24.79 -52.83
N TYR A 6 16.66 24.32 -52.77
CA TYR A 6 15.49 25.20 -52.77
C TYR A 6 15.53 26.15 -51.57
N ASN A 7 15.03 27.37 -51.75
CA ASN A 7 14.90 28.34 -50.67
C ASN A 7 13.80 27.88 -49.70
N GLN A 8 14.18 27.24 -48.60
CA GLN A 8 13.22 26.63 -47.66
C GLN A 8 12.29 27.66 -47.01
N LEU A 9 12.76 28.88 -46.76
CA LEU A 9 11.94 29.95 -46.20
C LEU A 9 10.86 30.40 -47.18
N GLU A 10 11.24 30.56 -48.46
CA GLU A 10 10.30 30.87 -49.54
C GLU A 10 9.27 29.75 -49.73
N LEU A 11 9.70 28.49 -49.73
CA LEU A 11 8.79 27.34 -49.81
C LEU A 11 7.81 27.30 -48.63
N PHE A 12 8.27 27.60 -47.41
CA PHE A 12 7.43 27.64 -46.22
C PHE A 12 6.39 28.77 -46.30
N VAL A 13 6.81 29.99 -46.62
CA VAL A 13 5.90 31.16 -46.70
C VAL A 13 4.86 31.01 -47.81
N ASN A 14 5.26 30.44 -48.95
CA ASN A 14 4.37 30.21 -50.10
C ASN A 14 3.47 28.97 -49.92
N SER A 15 3.68 28.15 -48.88
CA SER A 15 2.78 27.03 -48.54
C SER A 15 1.47 27.48 -47.90
N PHE A 16 1.38 28.74 -47.44
CA PHE A 16 0.16 29.30 -46.88
C PHE A 16 -0.87 29.63 -47.97
N PRO A 17 -2.18 29.43 -47.70
CA PRO A 17 -3.24 29.74 -48.65
C PRO A 17 -3.15 31.18 -49.18
N GLY A 18 -3.18 31.32 -50.50
CA GLY A 18 -3.15 32.63 -51.16
C GLY A 18 -1.76 33.23 -51.38
N ASN A 19 -0.69 32.66 -50.83
CA ASN A 19 0.67 33.17 -51.01
C ASN A 19 1.44 32.57 -52.20
N CYS A 20 0.84 31.65 -52.97
CA CYS A 20 1.53 30.94 -54.05
C CYS A 20 2.08 31.83 -55.18
N TYR A 21 1.67 33.11 -55.26
CA TYR A 21 2.19 34.08 -56.22
C TYR A 21 3.64 34.50 -55.96
N GLY A 22 4.14 34.33 -54.73
CA GLY A 22 5.52 34.65 -54.35
C GLY A 22 6.54 33.55 -54.64
N MET A 23 6.13 32.45 -55.27
CA MET A 23 6.99 31.29 -55.55
C MET A 23 7.75 31.48 -56.86
N ASN A 24 9.07 31.26 -56.83
CA ASN A 24 9.93 31.33 -58.01
C ASN A 24 9.33 30.57 -59.21
N GLU A 25 9.30 31.22 -60.37
CA GLU A 25 8.75 30.66 -61.61
C GLU A 25 9.55 29.46 -62.14
N ASP A 26 10.84 29.38 -61.80
CA ASP A 26 11.72 28.27 -62.19
C ASP A 26 11.47 26.98 -61.38
N TYR A 27 10.66 27.03 -60.31
CA TYR A 27 10.32 25.84 -59.53
C TYR A 27 9.26 25.01 -60.27
N ASP A 28 9.45 23.69 -60.29
CA ASP A 28 8.50 22.77 -60.91
C ASP A 28 7.19 22.75 -60.09
N ARG A 29 6.17 23.45 -60.58
CA ARG A 29 4.89 23.62 -59.90
C ARG A 29 4.05 22.37 -60.12
N PHE A 30 4.04 21.46 -59.15
CA PHE A 30 3.11 20.35 -59.16
C PHE A 30 1.68 20.86 -58.86
N LEU A 31 0.84 20.91 -59.88
CA LEU A 31 -0.59 21.15 -59.72
C LEU A 31 -1.24 19.88 -59.16
N THR A 32 -1.57 19.90 -57.88
CA THR A 32 -2.34 18.82 -57.24
C THR A 32 -3.84 19.13 -57.30
N LEU A 33 -4.68 18.10 -57.29
CA LEU A 33 -6.13 18.28 -57.23
C LEU A 33 -6.52 18.91 -55.89
N GLY A 34 -7.57 19.74 -55.87
CA GLY A 34 -8.01 20.44 -54.64
C GLY A 34 -8.20 19.50 -53.44
N ASP A 35 -8.79 18.32 -53.67
CA ASP A 35 -8.99 17.30 -52.64
C ASP A 35 -7.66 16.75 -52.08
N ALA A 36 -6.64 16.62 -52.92
CA ALA A 36 -5.30 16.20 -52.51
C ALA A 36 -4.53 17.34 -51.83
N ALA A 37 -4.74 18.60 -52.23
CA ALA A 37 -4.17 19.78 -51.55
C ALA A 37 -4.67 19.89 -50.10
N MET A 38 -5.95 19.60 -49.85
CA MET A 38 -6.53 19.58 -48.50
C MET A 38 -5.83 18.57 -47.57
N CYS A 39 -5.30 17.47 -48.13
CA CYS A 39 -4.54 16.46 -47.39
C CYS A 39 -3.07 16.85 -47.12
N LEU A 40 -2.56 17.90 -47.76
CA LEU A 40 -1.20 18.43 -47.58
C LEU A 40 -1.11 19.52 -46.49
N MET A 41 -2.25 19.98 -45.97
CA MET A 41 -2.25 20.79 -44.76
C MET A 41 -1.62 19.99 -43.63
N TYR A 42 -0.66 20.59 -42.92
CA TYR A 42 -0.15 20.02 -41.67
C TYR A 42 -1.35 19.62 -40.81
N LYS A 43 -1.43 18.36 -40.40
CA LYS A 43 -2.44 17.83 -39.48
C LYS A 43 -2.26 18.43 -38.08
N GLU A 44 -2.25 19.75 -37.96
CA GLU A 44 -2.21 20.48 -36.71
C GLU A 44 -3.65 20.85 -36.36
N HIS A 45 -4.36 19.87 -35.80
CA HIS A 45 -5.46 20.23 -34.92
C HIS A 45 -4.83 20.86 -33.68
N ILE A 46 -5.30 22.04 -33.28
CA ILE A 46 -4.86 22.69 -32.04
C ILE A 46 -5.11 21.71 -30.89
N GLN A 47 -4.09 21.44 -30.08
CA GLN A 47 -4.29 20.64 -28.88
C GLN A 47 -5.16 21.42 -27.92
N HIS A 48 -6.25 20.80 -27.46
CA HIS A 48 -7.13 21.40 -26.45
C HIS A 48 -6.90 20.71 -25.12
N SER A 49 -7.00 21.51 -24.06
CA SER A 49 -7.06 20.98 -22.70
C SER A 49 -8.29 20.08 -22.52
N GLU A 50 -8.18 19.09 -21.66
CA GLU A 50 -9.33 18.30 -21.25
C GLU A 50 -10.36 19.16 -20.50
N GLU A 51 -11.65 18.84 -20.70
CA GLU A 51 -12.74 19.40 -19.90
C GLU A 51 -12.76 18.68 -18.54
N THR A 52 -11.95 19.16 -17.59
CA THR A 52 -11.75 18.54 -16.28
C THR A 52 -11.64 19.57 -15.14
N PRO A 53 -12.14 19.26 -13.93
CA PRO A 53 -11.89 20.06 -12.73
C PRO A 53 -10.48 19.88 -12.15
N LEU A 54 -9.72 18.87 -12.59
CA LEU A 54 -8.33 18.65 -12.21
C LEU A 54 -7.41 18.87 -13.40
N LYS A 55 -6.55 19.89 -13.33
CA LYS A 55 -5.73 20.33 -14.46
C LYS A 55 -4.25 20.16 -14.16
N ILE A 56 -3.62 19.16 -14.76
CA ILE A 56 -2.15 19.08 -14.77
C ILE A 56 -1.67 19.62 -16.11
N TYR A 57 -0.94 20.73 -16.07
CA TYR A 57 -0.46 21.41 -17.26
C TYR A 57 0.83 20.77 -17.77
N TYR A 58 0.80 20.43 -19.05
CA TYR A 58 1.93 20.03 -19.88
C TYR A 58 2.09 21.01 -21.03
N THR A 59 3.16 20.85 -21.81
CA THR A 59 3.34 21.59 -23.07
C THR A 59 3.33 20.61 -24.24
N ASP A 60 2.62 20.96 -25.31
CA ASP A 60 2.75 20.23 -26.57
C ASP A 60 4.12 20.49 -27.24
N ARG A 61 4.32 19.96 -28.45
CA ARG A 61 5.59 20.10 -29.19
C ARG A 61 5.86 21.53 -29.64
N GLN A 62 4.84 22.37 -29.72
CA GLN A 62 4.93 23.79 -30.05
C GLN A 62 5.08 24.67 -28.80
N GLY A 63 5.06 24.09 -27.60
CA GLY A 63 5.14 24.83 -26.34
C GLY A 63 3.81 25.39 -25.86
N VAL A 64 2.68 25.00 -26.47
CA VAL A 64 1.35 25.43 -26.04
C VAL A 64 0.97 24.66 -24.78
N PRO A 65 0.55 25.34 -23.69
CA PRO A 65 0.07 24.66 -22.49
C PRO A 65 -1.21 23.86 -22.74
N VAL A 66 -1.21 22.59 -22.33
CA VAL A 66 -2.34 21.66 -22.42
C VAL A 66 -2.59 21.08 -21.04
N ALA A 67 -3.79 21.25 -20.49
CA ALA A 67 -4.18 20.61 -19.24
C ALA A 67 -4.72 19.19 -19.51
N ILE A 68 -4.22 18.24 -18.71
CA ILE A 68 -4.56 16.82 -18.77
C ILE A 68 -5.01 16.37 -17.38
N ASP A 69 -6.08 15.57 -17.30
CA ASP A 69 -6.45 14.85 -16.09
C ASP A 69 -5.69 13.52 -16.02
N ILE A 70 -4.59 13.52 -15.26
CA ILE A 70 -3.76 12.31 -15.07
C ILE A 70 -4.51 11.17 -14.36
N THR A 71 -5.66 11.45 -13.74
CA THR A 71 -6.46 10.41 -13.07
C THR A 71 -7.34 9.65 -14.06
N GLY A 72 -7.63 10.24 -15.24
CA GLY A 72 -8.59 9.72 -16.21
C GLY A 72 -10.04 9.67 -15.72
N LYS A 73 -10.33 10.21 -14.53
CA LYS A 73 -11.59 9.95 -13.80
C LYS A 73 -12.38 11.21 -13.45
N GLU A 74 -11.78 12.39 -13.42
CA GLU A 74 -12.47 13.64 -13.09
C GLU A 74 -13.01 14.36 -14.34
N GLY A 75 -12.33 14.19 -15.47
CA GLY A 75 -12.73 14.74 -16.77
C GLY A 75 -14.14 14.35 -17.24
N LYS A 76 -14.68 15.13 -18.17
CA LYS A 76 -15.97 14.86 -18.84
C LYS A 76 -16.01 13.46 -19.47
N ASN A 77 -14.90 13.05 -20.07
CA ASN A 77 -14.71 11.70 -20.57
C ASN A 77 -14.00 10.88 -19.49
N LYS A 78 -14.62 9.79 -19.04
CA LYS A 78 -14.04 8.87 -18.06
C LYS A 78 -13.22 7.81 -18.82
N LEU A 79 -11.90 7.92 -18.74
CA LEU A 79 -10.97 7.03 -19.45
C LEU A 79 -10.57 5.82 -18.61
N THR A 80 -10.68 5.92 -17.28
CA THR A 80 -10.26 4.89 -16.32
C THR A 80 -11.30 4.68 -15.22
N ASP A 81 -11.35 3.46 -14.67
CA ASP A 81 -12.20 3.14 -13.52
C ASP A 81 -11.56 3.55 -12.18
N ASN A 82 -10.22 3.60 -12.16
CA ASN A 82 -9.41 3.98 -11.01
C ASN A 82 -8.49 5.16 -11.35
N SER A 83 -8.01 5.84 -10.29
CA SER A 83 -7.14 7.01 -10.41
C SER A 83 -5.66 6.67 -10.22
N ASN A 84 -5.28 5.41 -10.46
CA ASN A 84 -3.91 4.95 -10.26
C ASN A 84 -3.05 5.38 -11.46
N PHE A 85 -1.82 5.79 -11.18
CA PHE A 85 -0.89 6.29 -12.18
C PHE A 85 0.49 5.64 -12.02
N PHE A 86 1.10 5.24 -13.13
CA PHE A 86 2.45 4.67 -13.16
C PHE A 86 3.39 5.58 -13.97
N CYS A 87 4.49 6.01 -13.34
CA CYS A 87 5.57 6.72 -14.02
C CYS A 87 6.75 5.75 -14.26
N LEU A 88 7.05 5.44 -15.52
CA LEU A 88 8.08 4.48 -15.89
C LEU A 88 9.18 5.14 -16.73
N GLY A 89 10.43 4.80 -16.44
CA GLY A 89 11.60 5.32 -17.16
C GLY A 89 12.91 4.88 -16.51
N PRO A 90 14.02 4.82 -17.27
CA PRO A 90 15.33 4.45 -16.71
C PRO A 90 15.85 5.50 -15.71
N SER A 91 16.89 5.16 -14.95
CA SER A 91 17.57 6.16 -14.10
C SER A 91 18.09 7.33 -14.95
N GLY A 92 17.95 8.55 -14.44
CA GLY A 92 18.33 9.77 -15.15
C GLY A 92 17.36 10.25 -16.25
N SER A 93 16.23 9.57 -16.48
CA SER A 93 15.26 9.98 -17.52
C SER A 93 14.37 11.17 -17.12
N GLY A 94 14.53 11.73 -15.92
CA GLY A 94 13.74 12.85 -15.41
C GLY A 94 12.42 12.47 -14.72
N LYS A 95 12.26 11.22 -14.23
CA LYS A 95 11.04 10.78 -13.50
C LYS A 95 10.74 11.67 -12.28
N SER A 96 11.69 11.83 -11.37
CA SER A 96 11.50 12.63 -10.15
C SER A 96 11.30 14.12 -10.46
N PHE A 97 11.90 14.61 -11.55
CA PHE A 97 11.63 15.98 -12.05
C PHE A 97 10.19 16.14 -12.52
N HIS A 98 9.67 15.17 -13.30
CA HIS A 98 8.29 15.14 -13.73
C HIS A 98 7.32 15.02 -12.54
N MET A 99 7.57 14.08 -11.62
CA MET A 99 6.72 13.85 -10.45
C MET A 99 6.68 15.04 -9.51
N ASN A 100 7.81 15.73 -9.30
CA ASN A 100 7.85 17.01 -8.57
C ASN A 100 6.88 18.03 -9.16
N SER A 101 6.88 18.20 -10.49
CA SER A 101 5.96 19.13 -11.17
C SER A 101 4.50 18.71 -11.01
N VAL A 102 4.19 17.42 -11.18
CA VAL A 102 2.83 16.88 -11.04
C VAL A 102 2.31 17.09 -9.62
N VAL A 103 3.08 16.69 -8.62
CA VAL A 103 2.69 16.74 -7.22
C VAL A 103 2.52 18.17 -6.72
N ARG A 104 3.40 19.09 -7.14
CA ARG A 104 3.23 20.52 -6.88
C ARG A 104 1.88 21.03 -7.43
N GLN A 105 1.55 20.70 -8.68
CA GLN A 105 0.29 21.14 -9.29
C GLN A 105 -0.95 20.51 -8.64
N LEU A 106 -0.85 19.27 -8.16
CA LEU A 106 -1.90 18.62 -7.37
C LEU A 106 -2.12 19.36 -6.04
N TYR A 107 -1.03 19.69 -5.35
CA TYR A 107 -1.05 20.42 -4.08
C TYR A 107 -1.68 21.82 -4.24
N GLU A 108 -1.26 22.57 -5.26
CA GLU A 108 -1.84 23.89 -5.60
C GLU A 108 -3.35 23.82 -5.88
N GLN A 109 -3.85 22.65 -6.27
CA GLN A 109 -5.28 22.37 -6.49
C GLN A 109 -5.97 21.70 -5.29
N GLY A 110 -5.41 21.85 -4.09
CA GLY A 110 -6.02 21.40 -2.83
C GLY A 110 -5.99 19.89 -2.59
N THR A 111 -5.07 19.18 -3.24
CA THR A 111 -4.84 17.75 -3.03
C THR A 111 -3.86 17.55 -1.88
N ASP A 112 -4.23 16.72 -0.90
CA ASP A 112 -3.32 16.28 0.15
C ASP A 112 -2.30 15.28 -0.44
N VAL A 113 -1.03 15.56 -0.24
CA VAL A 113 0.08 14.78 -0.80
C VAL A 113 0.80 14.03 0.31
N VAL A 114 0.97 12.73 0.10
CA VAL A 114 1.90 11.90 0.86
C VAL A 114 2.89 11.25 -0.11
N MET A 115 4.18 11.40 0.14
CA MET A 115 5.24 10.86 -0.71
C MET A 115 6.14 9.91 0.09
N VAL A 116 6.57 8.83 -0.57
CA VAL A 116 7.66 7.96 -0.13
C VAL A 116 8.81 8.15 -1.10
N ASP A 117 9.90 8.73 -0.61
CA ASP A 117 11.08 9.15 -1.36
C ASP A 117 12.28 8.24 -1.06
N THR A 118 12.99 7.86 -2.11
CA THR A 118 14.25 7.11 -2.07
C THR A 118 15.30 7.90 -2.84
N GLY A 119 15.74 9.04 -2.29
CA GLY A 119 16.79 9.84 -2.92
C GLY A 119 16.72 11.36 -2.74
N ASN A 120 16.24 11.86 -1.59
CA ASN A 120 16.17 13.28 -1.21
C ASN A 120 15.62 14.23 -2.30
N SER A 121 14.84 13.71 -3.25
CA SER A 121 14.45 14.43 -4.46
C SER A 121 13.32 15.42 -4.20
N TYR A 122 12.65 15.32 -3.04
CA TYR A 122 11.48 16.11 -2.70
C TYR A 122 11.68 17.01 -1.47
N GLU A 123 12.86 17.02 -0.85
CA GLU A 123 13.18 17.86 0.32
C GLU A 123 12.90 19.34 0.02
N GLY A 124 13.49 19.88 -1.04
CA GLY A 124 13.32 21.29 -1.41
C GLY A 124 11.88 21.68 -1.74
N LEU A 125 11.09 20.77 -2.34
CA LEU A 125 9.66 21.04 -2.60
C LEU A 125 8.86 21.00 -1.30
N CYS A 126 9.16 20.06 -0.41
CA CYS A 126 8.51 19.93 0.89
C CYS A 126 8.73 21.20 1.73
N GLU A 127 9.97 21.66 1.84
CA GLU A 127 10.32 22.89 2.55
C GLU A 127 9.64 24.12 1.94
N TYR A 128 9.66 24.23 0.60
CA TYR A 128 9.04 25.35 -0.12
C TYR A 128 7.53 25.45 0.17
N LEU A 129 6.84 24.33 0.30
CA LEU A 129 5.41 24.27 0.59
C LEU A 129 5.10 24.30 2.10
N GLY A 130 6.12 24.39 2.96
CA GLY A 130 5.94 24.31 4.42
C GLY A 130 5.39 22.97 4.89
N GLY A 131 5.66 21.90 4.13
CA GLY A 131 5.24 20.54 4.46
C GLY A 131 6.10 19.89 5.54
N LYS A 132 5.77 18.64 5.87
CA LYS A 132 6.50 17.85 6.87
C LYS A 132 7.39 16.81 6.20
N TYR A 133 8.70 17.00 6.34
CA TYR A 133 9.72 16.08 5.87
C TYR A 133 10.16 15.16 7.02
N ILE A 134 10.03 13.85 6.84
CA ILE A 134 10.38 12.83 7.83
C ILE A 134 11.41 11.91 7.22
N SER A 135 12.64 11.98 7.71
CA SER A 135 13.70 11.04 7.35
C SER A 135 13.76 9.90 8.36
N TYR A 136 13.90 8.68 7.86
CA TYR A 136 14.20 7.54 8.69
C TYR A 136 15.65 7.60 9.18
N THR A 137 15.86 7.46 10.49
CA THR A 137 17.18 7.20 11.07
C THR A 137 17.08 6.13 12.14
N GLU A 138 18.18 5.45 12.48
CA GLU A 138 18.17 4.47 13.59
C GLU A 138 17.79 5.13 14.92
N GLU A 139 18.21 6.38 15.14
CA GLU A 139 17.90 7.14 16.37
C GLU A 139 16.46 7.67 16.40
N ARG A 140 15.90 7.98 15.22
CA ARG A 140 14.53 8.47 15.02
C ARG A 140 13.85 7.64 13.92
N PRO A 141 13.45 6.40 14.23
CA PRO A 141 12.73 5.59 13.26
C PRO A 141 11.36 6.20 12.99
N ILE A 142 10.81 5.90 11.82
CA ILE A 142 9.39 6.16 11.56
C ILE A 142 8.59 5.17 12.39
N THR A 143 7.88 5.66 13.40
CA THR A 143 7.14 4.83 14.35
C THR A 143 5.63 4.96 14.19
N MET A 144 4.93 3.87 14.46
CA MET A 144 3.46 3.78 14.49
C MET A 144 3.06 2.61 15.39
N ASN A 145 1.90 2.71 16.06
CA ASN A 145 1.26 1.55 16.67
C ASN A 145 0.12 1.08 15.76
N PRO A 146 0.35 0.08 14.88
CA PRO A 146 -0.67 -0.39 13.96
C PRO A 146 -1.78 -1.18 14.66
N PHE A 147 -1.50 -1.70 15.86
CA PHE A 147 -2.44 -2.49 16.67
C PHE A 147 -3.42 -1.62 17.44
N ARG A 148 -3.12 -0.34 17.63
CA ARG A 148 -4.01 0.60 18.31
C ARG A 148 -5.12 1.03 17.38
N ILE A 149 -6.26 0.36 17.47
CA ILE A 149 -7.46 0.66 16.69
C ILE A 149 -8.69 0.81 17.57
N ASN A 150 -9.68 1.56 17.07
CA ASN A 150 -11.02 1.58 17.65
C ASN A 150 -11.90 0.49 17.03
N ARG A 151 -13.00 0.13 17.71
CA ARG A 151 -13.94 -0.90 17.24
C ARG A 151 -14.49 -0.60 15.83
N ALA A 152 -14.71 0.67 15.48
CA ALA A 152 -15.19 1.07 14.16
C ALA A 152 -14.16 0.87 13.02
N GLU A 153 -12.88 0.78 13.37
CA GLU A 153 -11.78 0.59 12.42
C GLU A 153 -11.50 -0.90 12.16
N MET A 154 -12.11 -1.79 12.97
CA MET A 154 -12.06 -3.23 12.81
C MET A 154 -12.83 -3.65 11.56
N ASN A 155 -12.11 -3.86 10.46
CA ASN A 155 -12.68 -4.33 9.21
C ASN A 155 -11.71 -5.27 8.49
N VAL A 156 -12.20 -5.89 7.41
CA VAL A 156 -11.43 -6.87 6.62
C VAL A 156 -10.11 -6.28 6.13
N GLU A 157 -10.09 -5.01 5.73
CA GLU A 157 -8.88 -4.32 5.30
C GLU A 157 -7.85 -4.21 6.43
N LYS A 158 -8.27 -3.78 7.63
CA LYS A 158 -7.37 -3.63 8.78
C LYS A 158 -6.85 -4.99 9.27
N THR A 159 -7.70 -6.01 9.30
CA THR A 159 -7.29 -7.38 9.64
C THR A 159 -6.28 -7.91 8.62
N GLY A 160 -6.53 -7.70 7.32
CA GLY A 160 -5.60 -8.07 6.26
C GLY A 160 -4.25 -7.36 6.38
N PHE A 161 -4.25 -6.06 6.67
CA PHE A 161 -3.05 -5.29 6.93
C PHE A 161 -2.22 -5.84 8.10
N LEU A 162 -2.85 -6.06 9.26
CA LEU A 162 -2.17 -6.61 10.44
C LEU A 162 -1.66 -8.04 10.21
N LYS A 163 -2.41 -8.84 9.45
CA LYS A 163 -1.99 -10.18 9.05
C LYS A 163 -0.72 -10.11 8.21
N ASN A 164 -0.70 -9.29 7.17
CA ASN A 164 0.48 -9.12 6.31
C ASN A 164 1.68 -8.58 7.09
N LEU A 165 1.44 -7.65 8.02
CA LEU A 165 2.46 -7.13 8.92
C LEU A 165 3.11 -8.23 9.76
N VAL A 166 2.30 -9.06 10.44
CA VAL A 166 2.77 -10.14 11.30
C VAL A 166 3.46 -11.24 10.49
N LEU A 167 2.92 -11.58 9.32
CA LEU A 167 3.52 -12.57 8.42
C LEU A 167 4.86 -12.08 7.86
N LEU A 168 4.98 -10.80 7.51
CA LEU A 168 6.24 -10.20 7.07
C LEU A 168 7.31 -10.28 8.16
N ILE A 169 6.98 -9.99 9.42
CA ILE A 169 7.92 -10.08 10.54
C ILE A 169 8.32 -11.54 10.78
N TRP A 170 7.37 -12.47 10.74
CA TRP A 170 7.65 -13.89 10.99
C TRP A 170 8.44 -14.55 9.86
N LYS A 171 8.05 -14.34 8.61
CA LYS A 171 8.58 -15.06 7.45
C LYS A 171 9.65 -14.28 6.68
N GLY A 172 9.73 -12.97 6.87
CA GLY A 172 10.56 -12.08 6.06
C GLY A 172 9.99 -11.87 4.65
N SER A 173 10.55 -10.92 3.90
CA SER A 173 10.05 -10.52 2.57
C SER A 173 10.10 -11.60 1.49
N GLN A 174 10.93 -12.63 1.67
CA GLN A 174 11.09 -13.76 0.73
C GLN A 174 10.55 -15.08 1.30
N GLY A 175 9.95 -15.04 2.49
CA GLY A 175 9.42 -16.24 3.12
C GLY A 175 8.12 -16.71 2.45
N THR A 176 7.90 -18.03 2.48
CA THR A 176 6.65 -18.62 2.05
C THR A 176 5.69 -18.76 3.22
N VAL A 177 4.43 -18.42 2.98
CA VAL A 177 3.33 -18.57 3.94
C VAL A 177 2.43 -19.69 3.47
N THR A 178 2.22 -20.69 4.33
CA THR A 178 1.24 -21.75 4.06
C THR A 178 -0.18 -21.25 4.34
N LYS A 179 -1.20 -21.87 3.72
CA LYS A 179 -2.61 -21.54 4.00
C LYS A 179 -2.98 -21.71 5.47
N THR A 180 -2.34 -22.67 6.15
CA THR A 180 -2.53 -22.91 7.58
C THR A 180 -1.98 -21.77 8.42
N GLU A 181 -0.78 -21.29 8.10
CA GLU A 181 -0.16 -20.13 8.77
C GLU A 181 -0.95 -18.85 8.54
N ASP A 182 -1.41 -18.60 7.31
CA ASP A 182 -2.24 -17.44 6.97
C ASP A 182 -3.52 -17.41 7.83
N ARG A 183 -4.26 -18.54 7.87
CA ARG A 183 -5.48 -18.67 8.67
C ARG A 183 -5.21 -18.60 10.17
N LEU A 184 -4.10 -19.16 10.63
CA LEU A 184 -3.70 -19.13 12.04
C LEU A 184 -3.48 -17.69 12.51
N ILE A 185 -2.71 -16.89 11.77
CA ILE A 185 -2.46 -15.49 12.13
C ILE A 185 -3.75 -14.66 12.06
N GLU A 186 -4.60 -14.90 11.06
CA GLU A 186 -5.91 -14.23 10.96
C GLU A 186 -6.81 -14.52 12.17
N GLN A 187 -6.87 -15.78 12.60
CA GLN A 187 -7.61 -16.19 13.79
C GLN A 187 -7.05 -15.53 15.06
N VAL A 188 -5.73 -15.54 15.24
CA VAL A 188 -5.08 -14.94 16.42
C VAL A 188 -5.33 -13.44 16.50
N ILE A 189 -5.27 -12.72 15.39
CA ILE A 189 -5.59 -11.28 15.34
C ILE A 189 -7.05 -11.04 15.73
N THR A 190 -7.96 -11.85 15.19
CA THR A 190 -9.40 -11.74 15.50
C THR A 190 -9.67 -11.98 16.99
N GLU A 191 -9.12 -13.06 17.55
CA GLU A 191 -9.29 -13.41 18.95
C GLU A 191 -8.61 -12.41 19.90
N TYR A 192 -7.46 -11.85 19.52
CA TYR A 192 -6.78 -10.80 20.27
C TYR A 192 -7.67 -9.58 20.50
N TYR A 193 -8.30 -9.09 19.43
CA TYR A 193 -9.20 -7.95 19.54
C TYR A 193 -10.54 -8.28 20.18
N ASP A 194 -11.09 -9.47 19.92
CA ASP A 194 -12.29 -9.94 20.61
C ASP A 194 -12.08 -9.97 22.12
N THR A 195 -10.93 -10.48 22.57
CA THR A 195 -10.52 -10.49 23.98
C THR A 195 -10.43 -9.08 24.55
N TYR A 196 -9.84 -8.11 23.82
CA TYR A 196 -9.76 -6.72 24.28
C TYR A 196 -11.12 -6.02 24.35
N PHE A 197 -11.96 -6.20 23.33
CA PHE A 197 -13.20 -5.42 23.17
C PHE A 197 -14.43 -6.04 23.84
N ASN A 198 -14.48 -7.37 23.96
CA ASN A 198 -15.62 -8.11 24.52
C ASN A 198 -15.26 -8.88 25.79
N GLY A 199 -13.96 -9.18 26.02
CA GLY A 199 -13.54 -10.07 27.10
C GLY A 199 -13.96 -11.52 26.86
N PHE A 200 -13.71 -12.39 27.84
CA PHE A 200 -14.14 -13.78 27.79
C PHE A 200 -14.61 -14.26 29.17
N ASP A 201 -15.93 -14.40 29.34
CA ASP A 201 -16.55 -14.87 30.59
C ASP A 201 -16.73 -16.40 30.64
N GLY A 202 -16.47 -17.09 29.53
CA GLY A 202 -16.63 -18.53 29.38
C GLY A 202 -17.34 -18.93 28.09
N PHE A 203 -17.32 -20.23 27.80
CA PHE A 203 -18.05 -20.75 26.66
C PHE A 203 -19.55 -20.78 26.97
N THR A 204 -20.36 -20.30 26.03
CA THR A 204 -21.82 -20.50 26.08
C THR A 204 -22.15 -22.00 26.03
N PRO A 205 -23.33 -22.43 26.51
CA PRO A 205 -23.75 -23.83 26.43
C PRO A 205 -23.69 -24.39 25.00
N LEU A 206 -24.01 -23.56 24.01
CA LEU A 206 -24.00 -23.92 22.59
C LEU A 206 -22.56 -24.11 22.07
N GLN A 207 -21.64 -23.21 22.44
CA GLN A 207 -20.22 -23.37 22.12
C GLN A 207 -19.60 -24.61 22.78
N ARG A 208 -19.95 -24.90 24.05
CA ARG A 208 -19.51 -26.13 24.72
C ARG A 208 -20.03 -27.38 24.01
N GLU A 209 -21.28 -27.35 23.54
CA GLU A 209 -21.85 -28.47 22.78
C GLU A 209 -21.13 -28.68 21.43
N ASP A 210 -20.83 -27.60 20.71
CA ASP A 210 -20.11 -27.67 19.43
C ASP A 210 -18.68 -28.18 19.62
N LEU A 211 -17.97 -27.70 20.65
CA LEU A 211 -16.64 -28.22 21.02
C LEU A 211 -16.69 -29.70 21.37
N ARG A 212 -17.70 -30.12 22.15
CA ARG A 212 -17.90 -31.53 22.51
C ARG A 212 -18.10 -32.40 21.27
N LYS A 213 -18.94 -31.96 20.33
CA LYS A 213 -19.17 -32.67 19.06
C LYS A 213 -17.90 -32.75 18.22
N GLY A 214 -17.14 -31.66 18.11
CA GLY A 214 -15.86 -31.63 17.38
C GLY A 214 -14.84 -32.62 17.96
N LEU A 215 -14.60 -32.56 19.26
CA LEU A 215 -13.65 -33.44 19.95
C LEU A 215 -14.05 -34.92 19.87
N LEU A 216 -15.35 -35.23 19.93
CA LEU A 216 -15.85 -36.61 19.73
C LEU A 216 -15.55 -37.14 18.32
N ILE A 217 -15.61 -36.27 17.30
CA ILE A 217 -15.31 -36.64 15.90
C ILE A 217 -13.80 -36.88 15.73
N ASP A 218 -12.97 -35.97 16.26
CA ASP A 218 -11.51 -36.07 16.16
C ASP A 218 -10.99 -37.33 16.88
N ASP A 219 -11.50 -37.60 18.08
CA ASP A 219 -11.12 -38.77 18.86
C ASP A 219 -11.54 -40.08 18.15
N ARG A 220 -12.65 -40.06 17.39
CA ARG A 220 -13.03 -41.21 16.53
C ARG A 220 -12.08 -41.41 15.35
N ASN A 221 -11.53 -40.33 14.80
CA ASN A 221 -10.61 -40.38 13.66
C ASN A 221 -9.17 -40.77 14.08
N HIS A 222 -8.78 -40.45 15.32
CA HIS A 222 -7.46 -40.75 15.89
C HIS A 222 -7.40 -42.03 16.72
N ALA A 223 -8.46 -42.86 16.72
CA ALA A 223 -8.58 -44.07 17.53
C ALA A 223 -7.58 -45.18 17.12
N GLU A 224 -6.30 -45.02 17.48
CA GLU A 224 -5.41 -46.14 17.75
C GLU A 224 -5.75 -46.71 19.14
N LYS A 225 -6.69 -47.68 19.16
CA LYS A 225 -6.96 -48.64 20.25
C LYS A 225 -6.67 -48.15 21.67
N GLN A 226 -7.64 -47.49 22.30
CA GLN A 226 -7.72 -47.42 23.76
C GLN A 226 -8.98 -48.17 24.21
N ASP A 227 -8.81 -49.17 25.08
CA ASP A 227 -9.87 -49.88 25.80
C ASP A 227 -10.49 -48.95 26.86
N GLU A 228 -11.10 -47.85 26.42
CA GLU A 228 -11.74 -46.87 27.31
C GLU A 228 -13.26 -46.99 27.25
N ASP A 229 -13.87 -46.95 28.42
CA ASP A 229 -15.33 -46.93 28.55
C ASP A 229 -15.91 -45.59 28.09
N GLU A 230 -17.16 -45.58 27.60
CA GLU A 230 -17.82 -44.37 27.10
C GLU A 230 -17.89 -43.25 28.15
N GLY A 231 -18.01 -43.62 29.44
CA GLY A 231 -17.98 -42.69 30.55
C GLY A 231 -16.61 -42.02 30.75
N GLU A 232 -15.52 -42.79 30.62
CA GLU A 232 -14.15 -42.28 30.75
C GLU A 232 -13.79 -41.35 29.60
N ARG A 233 -14.22 -41.71 28.38
CA ARG A 233 -14.06 -40.91 27.16
C ARG A 233 -14.79 -39.56 27.28
N THR A 234 -16.04 -39.59 27.72
CA THR A 234 -16.83 -38.36 27.92
C THR A 234 -16.21 -37.48 29.01
N GLY A 235 -15.75 -38.08 30.11
CA GLY A 235 -15.06 -37.37 31.19
C GLY A 235 -13.71 -36.78 30.80
N ARG A 236 -12.99 -37.37 29.84
CA ARG A 236 -11.78 -36.76 29.25
C ARG A 236 -12.13 -35.53 28.42
N ILE A 237 -13.13 -35.63 27.56
CA ILE A 237 -13.54 -34.53 26.67
C ILE A 237 -14.01 -33.33 27.49
N GLU A 238 -14.81 -33.52 28.54
CA GLU A 238 -15.19 -32.41 29.44
C GLU A 238 -13.98 -31.76 30.11
N ARG A 239 -13.02 -32.56 30.59
CA ARG A 239 -11.77 -32.01 31.16
C ARG A 239 -10.98 -31.19 30.15
N MET A 240 -10.94 -31.62 28.88
CA MET A 240 -10.31 -30.84 27.82
C MET A 240 -11.03 -29.52 27.57
N ILE A 241 -12.37 -29.52 27.52
CA ILE A 241 -13.17 -28.30 27.33
C ILE A 241 -12.95 -27.34 28.52
N ASP A 242 -12.93 -27.85 29.75
CA ASP A 242 -12.67 -27.04 30.95
C ASP A 242 -11.26 -26.44 30.95
N GLU A 243 -10.25 -27.21 30.50
CA GLU A 243 -8.90 -26.68 30.34
C GLU A 243 -8.81 -25.61 29.25
N MET A 244 -9.46 -25.80 28.11
CA MET A 244 -9.54 -24.80 27.04
C MET A 244 -10.20 -23.51 27.54
N GLU A 245 -11.30 -23.64 28.28
CA GLU A 245 -12.01 -22.50 28.85
C GLU A 245 -11.14 -21.76 29.87
N ARG A 246 -10.42 -22.48 30.72
CA ARG A 246 -9.49 -21.91 31.70
C ARG A 246 -8.38 -21.12 31.01
N ARG A 247 -7.71 -21.71 30.01
CA ARG A 247 -6.63 -21.02 29.26
C ARG A 247 -7.14 -19.75 28.59
N ARG A 248 -8.33 -19.80 27.96
CA ARG A 248 -8.95 -18.60 27.37
C ARG A 248 -9.30 -17.52 28.39
N LYS A 249 -9.74 -17.88 29.61
CA LYS A 249 -10.02 -16.92 30.70
C LYS A 249 -8.76 -16.24 31.25
N GLU A 250 -7.62 -16.92 31.17
CA GLU A 250 -6.33 -16.38 31.60
C GLU A 250 -5.78 -15.34 30.62
N LEU A 251 -6.16 -15.42 29.34
CA LEU A 251 -5.79 -14.44 28.33
C LEU A 251 -6.47 -13.10 28.60
N LYS A 252 -5.65 -12.07 28.87
CA LYS A 252 -6.09 -10.70 29.06
C LYS A 252 -5.28 -9.77 28.17
N VAL A 253 -5.97 -8.81 27.56
CA VAL A 253 -5.37 -7.74 26.78
C VAL A 253 -5.75 -6.43 27.44
N GLU A 254 -4.79 -5.76 28.08
CA GLU A 254 -5.04 -4.52 28.83
C GLU A 254 -4.89 -3.27 27.95
N GLU A 255 -4.03 -3.35 26.94
CA GLU A 255 -3.76 -2.27 25.99
C GLU A 255 -3.64 -2.83 24.57
N LEU A 256 -3.83 -1.98 23.57
CA LEU A 256 -3.61 -2.33 22.17
C LEU A 256 -2.22 -1.86 21.71
N SER A 257 -1.27 -2.78 21.67
CA SER A 257 0.09 -2.54 21.20
C SER A 257 0.67 -3.78 20.53
N PHE A 258 1.82 -3.65 19.86
CA PHE A 258 2.55 -4.83 19.39
C PHE A 258 2.97 -5.71 20.58
N ASN A 259 3.31 -5.11 21.71
CA ASN A 259 3.72 -5.83 22.91
C ASN A 259 2.63 -6.74 23.47
N SER A 260 1.42 -6.21 23.67
CA SER A 260 0.30 -7.03 24.15
C SER A 260 -0.15 -8.05 23.12
N PHE A 261 -0.05 -7.73 21.82
CA PHE A 261 -0.26 -8.73 20.76
C PHE A 261 0.76 -9.87 20.81
N TYR A 262 2.05 -9.58 20.99
CA TYR A 262 3.10 -10.59 21.13
C TYR A 262 2.85 -11.49 22.35
N GLU A 263 2.55 -10.90 23.50
CA GLU A 263 2.26 -11.65 24.74
C GLU A 263 1.04 -12.56 24.59
N PHE A 264 -0.01 -12.07 23.92
CA PHE A 264 -1.20 -12.84 23.61
C PHE A 264 -0.91 -13.96 22.59
N SER A 265 -0.25 -13.63 21.47
CA SER A 265 -0.04 -14.56 20.37
C SER A 265 0.89 -15.72 20.75
N VAL A 266 1.92 -15.46 21.56
CA VAL A 266 2.86 -16.49 22.03
C VAL A 266 2.19 -17.51 22.96
N GLN A 267 1.13 -17.12 23.66
CA GLN A 267 0.30 -18.03 24.45
C GLN A 267 -0.75 -18.73 23.58
N ARG A 268 -1.44 -17.97 22.72
CA ARG A 268 -2.60 -18.45 21.98
C ARG A 268 -2.28 -19.34 20.78
N ILE A 269 -1.18 -19.09 20.06
CA ILE A 269 -0.78 -19.91 18.91
C ILE A 269 -0.58 -21.38 19.29
N PRO A 270 0.21 -21.73 20.34
CA PRO A 270 0.32 -23.11 20.81
C PRO A 270 -1.03 -23.76 21.13
N ASP A 271 -1.93 -23.02 21.78
CA ASP A 271 -3.26 -23.53 22.14
C ASP A 271 -4.10 -23.83 20.89
N ILE A 272 -4.15 -22.91 19.91
CA ILE A 272 -4.87 -23.15 18.65
C ILE A 272 -4.28 -24.37 17.93
N CYS A 273 -2.95 -24.50 17.89
CA CYS A 273 -2.30 -25.64 17.26
C CYS A 273 -2.66 -26.96 17.96
N ALA A 274 -2.69 -26.99 19.29
CA ALA A 274 -3.06 -28.18 20.05
C ALA A 274 -4.56 -28.51 19.90
N GLU A 275 -5.44 -27.50 19.98
CA GLU A 275 -6.90 -27.62 19.84
C GLU A 275 -7.31 -28.22 18.49
N ASN A 276 -6.57 -27.88 17.42
CA ASN A 276 -6.91 -28.27 16.04
C ASN A 276 -5.96 -29.32 15.47
N HIS A 277 -5.09 -29.92 16.29
CA HIS A 277 -4.07 -30.90 15.87
C HIS A 277 -3.20 -30.42 14.69
N ILE A 278 -2.90 -29.11 14.66
CA ILE A 278 -2.10 -28.50 13.61
C ILE A 278 -0.62 -28.81 13.87
N SER A 279 0.01 -29.47 12.90
CA SER A 279 1.45 -29.75 12.89
C SER A 279 2.18 -28.90 11.84
N GLY A 280 3.50 -28.77 11.98
CA GLY A 280 4.34 -28.06 11.01
C GLY A 280 4.46 -26.54 11.21
N ILE A 281 3.90 -26.00 12.30
CA ILE A 281 4.06 -24.58 12.67
C ILE A 281 5.29 -24.42 13.56
N ASP A 282 6.27 -23.64 13.12
CA ASP A 282 7.46 -23.33 13.91
C ASP A 282 7.21 -22.15 14.87
N ILE A 283 6.67 -22.49 16.04
CA ILE A 283 6.36 -21.55 17.13
C ILE A 283 7.63 -20.90 17.69
N SER A 284 8.75 -21.64 17.71
CA SER A 284 10.03 -21.13 18.23
C SER A 284 10.56 -20.02 17.33
N THR A 285 10.54 -20.24 16.02
CA THR A 285 10.92 -19.22 15.03
C THR A 285 9.97 -18.04 15.09
N TYR A 286 8.65 -18.24 15.17
CA TYR A 286 7.69 -17.15 15.35
C TYR A 286 8.04 -16.28 16.57
N ARG A 287 8.22 -16.90 17.73
CA ARG A 287 8.55 -16.22 18.98
C ARG A 287 9.87 -15.45 18.88
N TYR A 288 10.88 -16.04 18.24
CA TYR A 288 12.20 -15.43 18.08
C TYR A 288 12.14 -14.20 17.17
N MET A 289 11.50 -14.31 16.00
CA MET A 289 11.41 -13.21 15.03
C MET A 289 10.60 -12.03 15.58
N MET A 290 9.44 -12.30 16.19
CA MET A 290 8.59 -11.26 16.76
C MET A 290 9.23 -10.55 17.97
N LYS A 291 10.15 -11.22 18.68
CA LYS A 291 10.81 -10.66 19.88
C LYS A 291 11.64 -9.43 19.58
N ASP A 292 12.12 -9.25 18.34
CA ASP A 292 12.93 -8.09 17.97
C ASP A 292 12.15 -6.77 17.99
N PHE A 293 10.83 -6.84 17.87
CA PHE A 293 9.89 -5.72 17.96
C PHE A 293 9.18 -5.62 19.33
N TYR A 294 9.40 -6.60 20.20
CA TYR A 294 8.88 -6.61 21.57
C TYR A 294 9.75 -5.75 22.50
N ARG A 295 9.27 -5.44 23.71
CA ARG A 295 10.01 -4.69 24.74
C ARG A 295 11.43 -5.23 24.93
N GLY A 296 12.42 -4.37 24.76
CA GLY A 296 13.85 -4.68 24.83
C GLY A 296 14.47 -5.26 23.55
N GLY A 297 13.73 -5.36 22.45
CA GLY A 297 14.23 -5.73 21.12
C GLY A 297 14.83 -4.53 20.36
N ASN A 298 15.53 -4.79 19.24
CA ASN A 298 16.22 -3.73 18.49
C ASN A 298 15.24 -2.75 17.81
N HIS A 299 14.02 -3.21 17.54
CA HIS A 299 12.98 -2.46 16.83
C HIS A 299 11.74 -2.21 17.69
N GLU A 300 11.88 -2.24 19.03
CA GLU A 300 10.78 -2.03 19.99
C GLU A 300 9.91 -0.81 19.64
N LYS A 301 10.54 0.31 19.29
CA LYS A 301 9.86 1.58 19.05
C LYS A 301 9.04 1.61 17.77
N THR A 302 9.45 0.85 16.76
CA THR A 302 8.88 0.90 15.39
C THR A 302 7.37 0.64 15.38
N LEU A 303 6.89 -0.31 16.19
CA LEU A 303 5.51 -0.79 16.19
C LEU A 303 4.71 -0.48 17.48
N ASN A 304 5.31 0.21 18.45
CA ASN A 304 4.69 0.48 19.75
C ASN A 304 4.47 1.96 20.05
N GLU A 305 5.15 2.87 19.37
CA GLU A 305 4.97 4.31 19.58
C GLU A 305 3.83 4.86 18.72
N ASN A 306 3.17 5.92 19.20
CA ASN A 306 2.14 6.58 18.39
C ASN A 306 2.81 7.50 17.38
N MET A 307 2.32 7.46 16.15
CA MET A 307 2.69 8.45 15.16
C MET A 307 2.26 9.85 15.63
N ASP A 308 3.06 10.86 15.32
CA ASP A 308 2.74 12.26 15.60
C ASP A 308 1.40 12.64 14.97
N SER A 309 0.41 12.93 15.81
CA SER A 309 -0.95 13.27 15.38
C SER A 309 -1.02 14.47 14.44
N SER A 310 0.00 15.36 14.47
CA SER A 310 0.07 16.49 13.54
C SER A 310 0.09 16.05 12.08
N LEU A 311 0.58 14.83 11.78
CA LEU A 311 0.66 14.29 10.41
C LEU A 311 -0.71 14.12 9.75
N PHE A 312 -1.77 13.95 10.52
CA PHE A 312 -3.10 13.86 9.95
C PHE A 312 -3.57 15.20 9.40
N ASP A 313 -3.19 16.31 10.03
CA ASP A 313 -3.57 17.67 9.62
C ASP A 313 -2.74 18.18 8.44
N GLU A 314 -1.47 17.80 8.35
CA GLU A 314 -0.56 18.22 7.29
C GLU A 314 -1.10 17.92 5.88
N THR A 315 -0.89 18.83 4.94
CA THR A 315 -1.36 18.67 3.54
C THR A 315 -0.27 18.19 2.59
N PHE A 316 1.00 18.23 3.01
CA PHE A 316 2.15 17.80 2.22
C PHE A 316 3.15 17.09 3.13
N ILE A 317 3.34 15.78 2.93
CA ILE A 317 4.20 14.93 3.76
C ILE A 317 5.15 14.17 2.85
N VAL A 318 6.44 14.16 3.21
CA VAL A 318 7.45 13.35 2.53
C VAL A 318 8.11 12.45 3.56
N PHE A 319 8.06 11.13 3.31
CA PHE A 319 8.80 10.12 4.05
C PHE A 319 10.03 9.73 3.25
N GLU A 320 11.21 10.07 3.74
CA GLU A 320 12.49 9.69 3.18
C GLU A 320 12.94 8.38 3.84
N ILE A 321 13.21 7.38 2.99
CA ILE A 321 13.54 6.01 3.42
C ILE A 321 14.74 5.44 2.65
N ASP A 322 15.61 6.28 2.09
CA ASP A 322 16.81 5.86 1.33
C ASP A 322 17.76 5.04 2.20
N SER A 323 17.88 5.39 3.49
CA SER A 323 18.76 4.69 4.43
C SER A 323 18.41 3.22 4.65
N ILE A 324 17.14 2.85 4.47
CA ILE A 324 16.64 1.48 4.65
C ILE A 324 16.29 0.79 3.34
N LYS A 325 16.49 1.42 2.18
CA LYS A 325 16.02 0.91 0.88
C LYS A 325 16.52 -0.48 0.49
N ASP A 326 17.62 -0.93 1.09
CA ASP A 326 18.23 -2.25 0.85
C ASP A 326 18.02 -3.20 2.03
N ASP A 327 17.35 -2.75 3.11
CA ASP A 327 16.97 -3.59 4.24
C ASP A 327 15.73 -4.44 3.87
N PRO A 328 15.86 -5.78 3.88
CA PRO A 328 14.80 -6.68 3.41
C PRO A 328 13.60 -6.79 4.35
N LEU A 329 13.67 -6.23 5.57
CA LEU A 329 12.61 -6.27 6.57
C LEU A 329 12.05 -4.86 6.84
N LEU A 330 12.91 -3.89 7.12
CA LEU A 330 12.52 -2.53 7.51
C LEU A 330 11.88 -1.77 6.36
N PHE A 331 12.39 -1.87 5.13
CA PHE A 331 11.81 -1.14 4.00
C PHE A 331 10.35 -1.53 3.71
N PRO A 332 10.02 -2.83 3.57
CA PRO A 332 8.64 -3.23 3.38
C PRO A 332 7.77 -2.88 4.62
N LEU A 333 8.31 -3.04 5.83
CA LEU A 333 7.61 -2.71 7.07
C LEU A 333 7.22 -1.22 7.17
N VAL A 334 8.18 -0.33 6.95
CA VAL A 334 7.97 1.13 6.98
C VAL A 334 7.04 1.56 5.84
N THR A 335 7.16 0.94 4.66
CA THR A 335 6.23 1.19 3.54
C THR A 335 4.79 0.82 3.93
N LEU A 336 4.56 -0.34 4.56
CA LEU A 336 3.25 -0.74 5.06
C LEU A 336 2.70 0.25 6.09
N ILE A 337 3.53 0.70 7.03
CA ILE A 337 3.15 1.72 8.02
C ILE A 337 2.69 2.99 7.33
N ILE A 338 3.48 3.52 6.37
CA ILE A 338 3.13 4.73 5.64
C ILE A 338 1.82 4.56 4.83
N MET A 339 1.61 3.38 4.23
CA MET A 339 0.36 3.07 3.54
C MET A 339 -0.84 3.08 4.51
N ASP A 340 -0.71 2.52 5.71
CA ASP A 340 -1.79 2.55 6.71
C ASP A 340 -2.09 3.99 7.17
N VAL A 341 -1.07 4.83 7.39
CA VAL A 341 -1.25 6.27 7.66
C VAL A 341 -2.05 6.94 6.56
N PHE A 342 -1.68 6.69 5.30
CA PHE A 342 -2.36 7.27 4.15
C PHE A 342 -3.83 6.82 4.09
N LEU A 343 -4.10 5.52 4.30
CA LEU A 343 -5.47 4.97 4.33
C LEU A 343 -6.30 5.59 5.47
N GLN A 344 -5.73 5.76 6.66
CA GLN A 344 -6.40 6.45 7.76
C GLN A 344 -6.74 7.90 7.39
N LYS A 345 -5.79 8.61 6.77
CA LYS A 345 -6.01 9.98 6.27
C LYS A 345 -7.14 10.03 5.23
N MET A 346 -7.20 9.05 4.33
CA MET A 346 -8.29 8.89 3.35
C MET A 346 -9.66 8.75 4.01
N ARG A 347 -9.77 8.04 5.13
CA ARG A 347 -11.03 7.87 5.86
C ARG A 347 -11.49 9.17 6.56
N ILE A 348 -10.54 9.98 7.02
CA ILE A 348 -10.84 11.20 7.80
C ILE A 348 -11.20 12.39 6.91
N LYS A 349 -10.39 12.66 5.88
CA LYS A 349 -10.51 13.88 5.08
C LYS A 349 -11.31 13.63 3.79
N LYS A 350 -12.11 14.60 3.34
CA LYS A 350 -12.97 14.48 2.13
C LYS A 350 -12.37 15.01 0.82
N ASN A 351 -11.29 15.78 0.89
CA ASN A 351 -10.59 16.33 -0.26
C ASN A 351 -9.77 15.27 -1.03
N ARG A 352 -9.28 15.63 -2.23
CA ARG A 352 -8.40 14.77 -3.03
C ARG A 352 -7.14 14.42 -2.25
N LYS A 353 -6.66 13.20 -2.45
CA LYS A 353 -5.43 12.67 -1.83
C LYS A 353 -4.63 11.92 -2.86
N VAL A 354 -3.31 12.05 -2.78
CA VAL A 354 -2.38 11.28 -3.61
C VAL A 354 -1.30 10.67 -2.71
N LEU A 355 -1.07 9.37 -2.90
CA LEU A 355 0.09 8.66 -2.38
C LEU A 355 1.04 8.42 -3.54
N VAL A 356 2.26 8.92 -3.41
CA VAL A 356 3.33 8.69 -4.39
C VAL A 356 4.37 7.80 -3.75
N ILE A 357 4.69 6.68 -4.39
CA ILE A 357 5.72 5.75 -3.92
C ILE A 357 6.81 5.69 -4.99
N GLU A 358 7.98 6.25 -4.70
CA GLU A 358 9.16 6.06 -5.54
C GLU A 358 9.78 4.67 -5.31
N GLU A 359 10.44 4.13 -6.35
CA GLU A 359 11.07 2.80 -6.33
C GLU A 359 10.14 1.67 -5.83
N ALA A 360 8.84 1.80 -6.10
CA ALA A 360 7.78 0.90 -5.62
C ALA A 360 7.99 -0.58 -6.02
N TRP A 361 8.81 -0.86 -7.04
CA TRP A 361 9.14 -2.23 -7.45
C TRP A 361 9.83 -3.03 -6.34
N LYS A 362 10.58 -2.39 -5.44
CA LYS A 362 11.19 -3.09 -4.29
C LYS A 362 10.13 -3.57 -3.29
N ALA A 363 9.07 -2.79 -3.09
CA ALA A 363 7.95 -3.14 -2.22
C ALA A 363 7.01 -4.16 -2.89
N ILE A 364 6.70 -3.95 -4.18
CA ILE A 364 5.75 -4.77 -4.95
C ILE A 364 6.36 -6.11 -5.41
N ALA A 365 7.68 -6.24 -5.50
CA ALA A 365 8.33 -7.49 -5.88
C ALA A 365 8.28 -8.58 -4.79
N SER A 366 7.85 -8.25 -3.56
CA SER A 366 7.65 -9.27 -2.52
C SER A 366 6.30 -9.97 -2.71
N PRO A 367 6.26 -11.31 -2.81
CA PRO A 367 5.01 -12.07 -2.90
C PRO A 367 4.04 -11.87 -1.73
N LEU A 368 4.51 -11.31 -0.61
CA LEU A 368 3.70 -11.03 0.58
C LEU A 368 3.01 -9.65 0.51
N MET A 369 3.35 -8.82 -0.48
CA MET A 369 2.78 -7.49 -0.69
C MET A 369 1.94 -7.37 -1.98
N ALA A 370 2.01 -8.37 -2.86
CA ALA A 370 1.17 -8.52 -4.04
C ALA A 370 -0.11 -9.29 -3.70
#